data_AF-A0A2T1CES7-F1
#
_entry.id   AF-A0A2T1CES7-F1
#
_cell.length_a   1.000
_cell.length_b   1.000
_cell.length_c   1.000
_cell.angle_alpha   90.00
_cell.angle_beta   90.00
_cell.angle_gamma   90.00
#
_symmetry.space_group_name_H-M   'P 1'
#
loop_
_entity.id
_entity.type
_entity.pdbx_description
1 polymer ?
#
loop_
_entity_poly.entity_id
_entity_poly.type
_entity_poly.pdbx_seq_one_letter_code
_entity_poly.pdbx_strand_id
1 'polypeptide(L)'
;MLAGAATPIVVFQAPTYAQSTFSDLSSDYWARGFIQELANRGVISGFPDGTFRPNDPVTRAQFAAMVRQAFPRSATRNPVSFNDVPSNYWASEAIRAAYTTGFLSGYPDNFFRPDQNIPRAQVLVSLANGLGYNTTGTIGNTLQVYRDANGIPDWARSSIAAATERQIVVNYPDVSTLNPNRSATRAEVAAFIYQALVSSGQVAAIQSPYVVGSQTSVPTQGAVQIPSGVNIPVQYSQAEKIYVSAEEPEPVPVTLTVARNLVSQTGQVLIPAGSQIEGEIRIVSGGARFYSREVILPNNTRLPISATSAIVNTTQEINRRT
;
A
#
# COMPACT_ATOMS: atom_id res chain seq x y z
N MET A 1 32.81 29.46 -54.23
CA MET A 1 32.34 28.13 -53.78
C MET A 1 32.58 28.04 -52.28
N LEU A 2 31.54 28.13 -51.46
CA LEU A 2 31.63 27.94 -50.01
C LEU A 2 30.92 26.62 -49.69
N ALA A 3 31.71 25.60 -49.35
CA ALA A 3 31.21 24.30 -48.93
C ALA A 3 30.86 24.38 -47.43
N GLY A 4 29.56 24.42 -47.12
CA GLY A 4 29.06 24.26 -45.75
C GLY A 4 29.00 22.77 -45.40
N ALA A 5 29.85 22.33 -44.48
CA ALA A 5 29.77 20.99 -43.93
C ALA A 5 28.66 20.92 -42.88
N ALA A 6 27.56 20.23 -43.20
CA ALA A 6 26.51 19.92 -42.25
C ALA A 6 26.96 18.73 -41.37
N THR A 7 27.10 18.94 -40.07
CA THR A 7 27.35 17.87 -39.11
C THR A 7 26.07 17.03 -38.91
N PRO A 8 26.15 15.69 -38.94
CA PRO A 8 24.98 14.86 -38.67
C PRO A 8 24.59 15.00 -37.19
N ILE A 9 23.33 15.33 -36.93
CA ILE A 9 22.74 15.28 -35.59
C ILE A 9 22.52 13.80 -35.25
N VAL A 10 23.34 13.26 -34.34
CA VAL A 10 23.12 11.93 -33.77
C VAL A 10 22.04 12.06 -32.71
N VAL A 11 20.82 11.64 -33.05
CA VAL A 11 19.72 11.54 -32.09
C VAL A 11 19.87 10.22 -31.35
N PHE A 12 20.34 10.25 -30.11
CA PHE A 12 20.27 9.08 -29.23
C PHE A 12 18.80 8.88 -28.86
N GLN A 13 18.15 7.86 -29.45
CA GLN A 13 16.89 7.40 -28.90
C GLN A 13 17.21 6.71 -27.58
N ALA A 14 16.75 7.32 -26.48
CA ALA A 14 16.76 6.66 -25.18
C ALA A 14 16.02 5.32 -25.34
N PRO A 15 16.49 4.22 -24.71
CA PRO A 15 15.76 2.97 -24.72
C PRO A 15 14.34 3.25 -24.23
N THR A 16 13.35 2.92 -25.06
CA THR A 16 11.95 2.89 -24.65
C THR A 16 11.82 1.79 -23.61
N TYR A 17 12.00 2.13 -22.34
CA TYR A 17 11.55 1.29 -21.25
C TYR A 17 10.04 1.13 -21.43
N ALA A 18 9.60 -0.05 -21.87
CA ALA A 18 8.20 -0.38 -21.89
C ALA A 18 7.67 -0.12 -20.48
N GLN A 19 6.85 0.92 -20.33
CA GLN A 19 6.19 1.23 -19.07
C GLN A 19 5.42 -0.03 -18.68
N SER A 20 5.89 -0.74 -17.65
CA SER A 20 5.37 -2.06 -17.29
C SER A 20 3.98 -1.93 -16.67
N THR A 21 2.96 -1.74 -17.50
CA THR A 21 1.58 -1.68 -17.08
C THR A 21 1.08 -3.10 -16.86
N PHE A 22 0.56 -3.38 -15.67
CA PHE A 22 -0.05 -4.66 -15.34
C PHE A 22 -1.57 -4.60 -15.52
N SER A 23 -2.16 -5.62 -16.14
CA SER A 23 -3.58 -5.65 -16.52
C SER A 23 -4.54 -5.77 -15.33
N ASP A 24 -4.06 -6.28 -14.21
CA ASP A 24 -4.79 -6.51 -12.96
C ASP A 24 -4.60 -5.37 -11.93
N LEU A 25 -3.97 -4.26 -12.32
CA LEU A 25 -3.83 -3.06 -11.50
C LEU A 25 -4.69 -1.93 -12.08
N SER A 26 -5.77 -1.59 -11.38
CA SER A 26 -6.56 -0.39 -11.69
C SER A 26 -5.69 0.87 -11.55
N SER A 27 -6.10 1.97 -12.19
CA SER A 27 -5.36 3.25 -12.15
C SER A 27 -5.24 3.84 -10.75
N ASP A 28 -6.19 3.50 -9.88
CA ASP A 28 -6.32 3.96 -8.50
C ASP A 28 -5.89 2.91 -7.45
N TYR A 29 -5.33 1.78 -7.89
CA TYR A 29 -4.84 0.75 -6.96
C TYR A 29 -3.77 1.33 -6.02
N TRP A 30 -3.95 1.16 -4.71
CA TRP A 30 -3.17 1.84 -3.67
C TRP A 30 -1.64 1.67 -3.78
N ALA A 31 -1.19 0.52 -4.29
CA ALA A 31 0.23 0.21 -4.46
C ALA A 31 0.75 0.42 -5.89
N ARG A 32 -0.09 0.88 -6.83
CA ARG A 32 0.27 0.99 -8.26
C ARG A 32 1.56 1.76 -8.46
N GLY A 33 1.72 2.91 -7.80
CA GLY A 33 2.92 3.73 -7.89
C GLY A 33 4.18 2.99 -7.45
N PHE A 34 4.13 2.33 -6.28
CA PHE A 34 5.25 1.53 -5.77
C PHE A 34 5.61 0.39 -6.73
N ILE A 35 4.59 -0.33 -7.22
CA ILE A 35 4.76 -1.47 -8.11
C ILE A 35 5.37 -1.03 -9.46
N GLN A 36 4.84 0.04 -10.05
CA GLN A 36 5.31 0.55 -11.34
C GLN A 36 6.77 0.99 -11.27
N GLU A 37 7.15 1.73 -10.23
CA GLU A 37 8.53 2.20 -10.08
C GLU A 37 9.52 1.06 -9.85
N LEU A 38 9.16 0.09 -9.00
CA LEU A 38 10.01 -1.08 -8.78
C LEU A 38 10.14 -1.94 -10.04
N ALA A 39 9.07 -2.08 -10.83
CA ALA A 39 9.10 -2.82 -12.08
C ALA A 39 9.95 -2.11 -13.15
N ASN A 40 9.83 -0.79 -13.27
CA ASN A 40 10.68 0.02 -14.16
C ASN A 40 12.17 -0.09 -13.80
N ARG A 41 12.50 -0.33 -12.52
CA ARG A 41 13.86 -0.56 -12.01
C ARG A 41 14.31 -2.02 -12.11
N GLY A 42 13.46 -2.90 -12.62
CA GLY A 42 13.72 -4.33 -12.69
C GLY A 42 13.77 -5.04 -11.34
N VAL A 43 13.31 -4.42 -10.25
CA VAL A 43 13.28 -5.00 -8.89
C VAL A 43 12.22 -6.09 -8.75
N ILE A 44 11.09 -5.89 -9.40
CA ILE A 44 9.98 -6.84 -9.45
C ILE A 44 9.55 -7.03 -10.90
N SER A 45 8.96 -8.18 -11.19
CA SER A 45 8.37 -8.49 -12.49
C SER A 45 6.95 -9.03 -12.30
N GLY A 46 6.12 -8.82 -13.32
CA GLY A 46 4.85 -9.52 -13.44
C GLY A 46 5.03 -10.92 -14.01
N PHE A 47 3.90 -11.53 -14.36
CA PHE A 47 3.81 -12.85 -14.96
C PHE A 47 3.71 -12.74 -16.49
N PRO A 48 4.00 -13.83 -17.23
CA PRO A 48 3.92 -13.83 -18.70
C PRO A 48 2.52 -13.50 -19.27
N ASP A 49 1.47 -13.63 -18.45
CA ASP A 49 0.09 -13.27 -18.78
C ASP A 49 -0.21 -11.76 -18.66
N GLY A 50 0.79 -10.94 -18.31
CA GLY A 50 0.67 -9.49 -18.16
C GLY A 50 0.12 -9.04 -16.79
N THR A 51 -0.09 -9.96 -15.85
CA THR A 51 -0.57 -9.65 -14.49
C THR A 51 0.59 -9.41 -13.51
N PHE A 52 0.33 -8.66 -12.44
CA PHE A 52 1.25 -8.55 -11.30
C PHE A 52 0.90 -9.51 -10.15
N ARG A 53 -0.38 -9.85 -10.00
CA ARG A 53 -1.00 -10.62 -8.92
C ARG A 53 -0.74 -9.98 -7.54
N PRO A 54 -1.23 -8.75 -7.30
CA PRO A 54 -0.86 -7.97 -6.12
C PRO A 54 -1.26 -8.61 -4.79
N ASN A 55 -2.28 -9.47 -4.79
CA ASN A 55 -2.83 -10.10 -3.58
C ASN A 55 -2.21 -11.47 -3.28
N ASP A 56 -1.42 -12.04 -4.20
CA ASP A 56 -0.77 -13.33 -3.96
C ASP A 56 0.28 -13.19 -2.85
N PRO A 57 0.41 -14.21 -1.98
CA PRO A 57 1.45 -14.22 -0.96
C PRO A 57 2.84 -14.35 -1.59
N VAL A 58 3.85 -13.80 -0.91
CA VAL A 58 5.25 -13.89 -1.33
C VAL A 58 5.96 -14.98 -0.54
N THR A 59 6.72 -15.84 -1.22
CA THR A 59 7.60 -16.81 -0.54
C THR A 59 8.90 -16.17 -0.08
N ARG A 60 9.57 -16.77 0.91
CA ARG A 60 10.88 -16.30 1.38
C ARG A 60 11.93 -16.27 0.27
N ALA A 61 11.92 -17.22 -0.66
CA ALA A 61 12.80 -17.23 -1.83
C ALA A 61 12.52 -16.07 -2.80
N GLN A 62 11.24 -15.80 -3.08
CA GLN A 62 10.84 -14.65 -3.92
C GLN A 62 11.25 -13.33 -3.28
N PHE A 63 11.04 -13.18 -1.97
CA PHE A 63 11.47 -11.99 -1.25
C PHE A 63 13.00 -11.82 -1.28
N ALA A 64 13.77 -12.91 -1.13
CA ALA A 64 15.23 -12.88 -1.27
C ALA A 64 15.69 -12.35 -2.65
N ALA A 65 15.00 -12.76 -3.72
CA ALA A 65 15.27 -12.26 -5.06
C ALA A 65 14.97 -10.76 -5.18
N MET A 66 13.83 -10.31 -4.63
CA MET A 66 13.45 -8.89 -4.65
C MET A 66 14.46 -8.02 -3.88
N VAL A 67 14.88 -8.42 -2.67
CA VAL A 67 15.86 -7.61 -1.90
C VAL A 67 17.25 -7.61 -2.52
N ARG A 68 17.70 -8.72 -3.13
CA ARG A 68 18.97 -8.77 -3.87
C ARG A 68 18.97 -7.75 -5.01
N GLN A 69 17.85 -7.63 -5.71
CA GLN A 69 17.73 -6.72 -6.84
C GLN A 69 17.52 -5.26 -6.40
N ALA A 70 16.77 -5.04 -5.32
CA ALA A 70 16.54 -3.70 -4.76
C ALA A 70 17.80 -3.10 -4.12
N PHE A 71 18.62 -3.91 -3.45
CA PHE A 71 19.74 -3.44 -2.65
C PHE A 71 21.04 -4.14 -3.04
N PRO A 72 21.64 -3.82 -4.19
CA PRO A 72 22.92 -4.39 -4.61
C PRO A 72 24.03 -3.87 -3.69
N ARG A 73 24.50 -4.70 -2.76
CA ARG A 73 25.54 -4.35 -1.79
C ARG A 73 26.51 -5.47 -1.52
N SER A 74 27.67 -5.11 -0.97
CA SER A 74 28.70 -6.06 -0.57
C SER A 74 28.26 -6.92 0.61
N ALA A 75 28.76 -8.16 0.63
CA ALA A 75 28.56 -9.08 1.75
C ALA A 75 29.18 -8.52 3.04
N THR A 76 28.46 -8.66 4.15
CA THR A 76 28.88 -8.26 5.50
C THR A 76 29.08 -9.46 6.43
N ARG A 77 28.69 -10.66 6.00
CA ARG A 77 28.97 -11.93 6.70
C ARG A 77 29.35 -13.04 5.73
N ASN A 78 30.03 -14.06 6.26
CA ASN A 78 30.40 -15.26 5.51
C ASN A 78 29.14 -16.01 5.03
N PRO A 79 29.16 -16.62 3.83
CA PRO A 79 28.04 -17.43 3.35
C PRO A 79 27.87 -18.70 4.19
N VAL A 80 26.64 -19.21 4.24
CA VAL A 80 26.30 -20.52 4.81
C VAL A 80 25.58 -21.36 3.77
N SER A 81 25.66 -22.69 3.92
CA SER A 81 24.84 -23.61 3.15
C SER A 81 23.60 -23.97 3.95
N PHE A 82 22.42 -23.82 3.35
CA PHE A 82 21.17 -24.24 3.98
C PHE A 82 20.80 -25.65 3.55
N ASN A 83 20.36 -26.47 4.50
CA ASN A 83 20.05 -27.88 4.30
C ASN A 83 18.90 -28.12 3.30
N ASP A 84 18.00 -27.14 3.17
CA ASP A 84 16.82 -27.16 2.33
C ASP A 84 16.94 -26.25 1.09
N VAL A 85 18.16 -25.82 0.74
CA VAL A 85 18.42 -25.03 -0.47
C VAL A 85 19.50 -25.72 -1.31
N PRO A 86 19.09 -26.56 -2.28
CA PRO A 86 20.01 -27.14 -3.25
C PRO A 86 20.76 -26.05 -4.03
N SER A 87 22.01 -26.32 -4.43
CA SER A 87 22.83 -25.36 -5.18
C SER A 87 22.21 -24.95 -6.53
N ASN A 88 21.46 -25.86 -7.16
CA ASN A 88 20.72 -25.63 -8.40
C ASN A 88 19.31 -25.07 -8.20
N TYR A 89 18.89 -24.78 -6.96
CA TYR A 89 17.62 -24.10 -6.71
C TYR A 89 17.64 -22.71 -7.33
N TRP A 90 16.56 -22.31 -8.03
CA TRP A 90 16.51 -21.08 -8.83
C TRP A 90 16.87 -19.81 -8.03
N ALA A 91 16.59 -19.80 -6.72
CA ALA A 91 16.88 -18.69 -5.83
C ALA A 91 18.15 -18.88 -4.99
N SER A 92 18.98 -19.90 -5.22
CA SER A 92 20.14 -20.21 -4.39
C SER A 92 21.06 -19.00 -4.21
N GLU A 93 21.38 -18.31 -5.31
CA GLU A 93 22.18 -17.08 -5.32
C GLU A 93 21.47 -15.89 -4.66
N ALA A 94 20.16 -15.78 -4.84
CA ALA A 94 19.37 -14.73 -4.19
C ALA A 94 19.33 -14.91 -2.66
N ILE A 95 19.14 -16.15 -2.20
CA ILE A 95 19.15 -16.53 -0.80
C ILE A 95 20.53 -16.29 -0.19
N ARG A 96 21.60 -16.70 -0.89
CA ARG A 96 22.99 -16.46 -0.47
C ARG A 96 23.28 -14.96 -0.35
N ALA A 97 22.87 -14.16 -1.33
CA ALA A 97 23.02 -12.71 -1.29
C ALA A 97 22.25 -12.10 -0.11
N ALA A 98 20.94 -12.34 -0.04
CA ALA A 98 20.09 -11.80 1.03
C ALA A 98 20.57 -12.22 2.42
N TYR A 99 21.13 -13.44 2.55
CA TYR A 99 21.85 -13.85 3.74
C TYR A 99 23.10 -12.98 3.92
N THR A 100 24.11 -13.10 3.08
CA THR A 100 25.41 -12.44 3.29
C THR A 100 25.36 -10.92 3.45
N THR A 101 24.30 -10.25 2.97
CA THR A 101 24.08 -8.80 3.11
C THR A 101 23.23 -8.40 4.32
N GLY A 102 22.84 -9.36 5.18
CA GLY A 102 22.12 -9.11 6.44
C GLY A 102 20.61 -8.90 6.32
N PHE A 103 20.02 -9.01 5.13
CA PHE A 103 18.58 -8.85 4.94
C PHE A 103 17.80 -10.06 5.50
N LEU A 104 18.21 -11.29 5.21
CA LEU A 104 17.48 -12.47 5.63
C LEU A 104 18.35 -13.43 6.42
N SER A 105 17.82 -14.01 7.49
CA SER A 105 18.49 -15.10 8.21
C SER A 105 17.76 -16.43 8.00
N GLY A 106 18.48 -17.53 8.23
CA GLY A 106 17.88 -18.85 8.34
C GLY A 106 17.23 -19.07 9.71
N TYR A 107 16.57 -20.21 9.81
CA TYR A 107 16.04 -20.81 11.03
C TYR A 107 17.12 -21.70 11.67
N PRO A 108 16.87 -22.20 12.91
CA PRO A 108 17.73 -23.22 13.52
C PRO A 108 18.02 -24.41 12.57
N ASP A 109 19.13 -25.08 12.83
CA ASP A 109 19.59 -26.25 12.06
C ASP A 109 19.85 -25.96 10.57
N ASN A 110 20.24 -24.73 10.23
CA ASN A 110 20.56 -24.27 8.88
C ASN A 110 19.42 -24.50 7.86
N PHE A 111 18.17 -24.27 8.24
CA PHE A 111 17.04 -24.25 7.31
C PHE A 111 16.73 -22.82 6.85
N PHE A 112 16.45 -22.61 5.56
CA PHE A 112 16.00 -21.33 5.04
C PHE A 112 14.48 -21.24 4.87
N ARG A 113 13.83 -22.37 4.58
CA ARG A 113 12.41 -22.53 4.25
C ARG A 113 12.00 -21.69 3.03
N PRO A 114 12.55 -21.97 1.84
CA PRO A 114 12.42 -21.10 0.66
C PRO A 114 10.97 -20.93 0.18
N ASP A 115 10.17 -21.99 0.26
CA ASP A 115 8.78 -21.98 -0.23
C ASP A 115 7.77 -21.53 0.83
N GLN A 116 8.21 -21.23 2.05
CA GLN A 116 7.34 -20.69 3.09
C GLN A 116 6.94 -19.25 2.74
N ASN A 117 5.65 -18.94 2.81
CA ASN A 117 5.15 -17.57 2.68
C ASN A 117 5.69 -16.70 3.81
N ILE A 118 6.25 -15.54 3.47
CA ILE A 118 6.91 -14.66 4.43
C ILE A 118 5.88 -13.79 5.19
N PRO A 119 5.87 -13.82 6.54
CA PRO A 119 5.01 -12.92 7.32
C PRO A 119 5.43 -11.45 7.19
N ARG A 120 4.48 -10.52 7.31
CA ARG A 120 4.75 -9.06 7.26
C ARG A 120 5.84 -8.64 8.24
N ALA A 121 5.80 -9.14 9.48
CA ALA A 121 6.82 -8.82 10.47
C ALA A 121 8.22 -9.23 10.02
N GLN A 122 8.36 -10.37 9.35
CA GLN A 122 9.67 -10.81 8.85
C GLN A 122 10.18 -9.94 7.69
N VAL A 123 9.30 -9.44 6.83
CA VAL A 123 9.68 -8.49 5.76
C VAL A 123 10.21 -7.20 6.36
N LEU A 124 9.51 -6.63 7.35
CA LEU A 124 9.92 -5.38 8.00
C LEU A 124 11.22 -5.53 8.81
N VAL A 125 11.34 -6.63 9.56
CA VAL A 125 12.57 -6.98 10.28
C VAL A 125 13.74 -7.13 9.31
N SER A 126 13.50 -7.80 8.18
CA SER A 126 14.50 -7.98 7.14
C SER A 126 15.01 -6.65 6.57
N LEU A 127 14.10 -5.74 6.24
CA LEU A 127 14.46 -4.44 5.68
C LEU A 127 15.18 -3.55 6.70
N ALA A 128 14.71 -3.51 7.95
CA ALA A 128 15.37 -2.75 9.01
C ALA A 128 16.78 -3.28 9.30
N ASN A 129 16.94 -4.60 9.49
CA ASN A 129 18.22 -5.22 9.78
C ASN A 129 19.19 -5.10 8.59
N GLY A 130 18.70 -5.38 7.38
CA GLY A 130 19.47 -5.23 6.16
C GLY A 130 19.99 -3.81 6.02
N LEU A 131 19.15 -2.79 6.22
CA LEU A 131 19.56 -1.38 6.14
C LEU A 131 20.33 -0.87 7.38
N GLY A 132 20.55 -1.70 8.40
CA GLY A 132 21.26 -1.33 9.62
C GLY A 132 20.49 -0.32 10.48
N TYR A 133 19.16 -0.31 10.39
CA TYR A 133 18.32 0.59 11.15
C TYR A 133 18.06 0.04 12.54
N ASN A 134 18.30 0.89 13.53
CA ASN A 134 18.03 0.64 14.93
C ASN A 134 16.98 1.64 15.42
N THR A 135 16.16 1.22 16.37
CA THR A 135 15.21 2.10 17.04
C THR A 135 15.97 3.19 17.79
N THR A 136 15.51 4.43 17.66
CA THR A 136 16.09 5.59 18.36
C THR A 136 15.19 6.07 19.49
N GLY A 137 13.89 5.80 19.42
CA GLY A 137 12.93 6.08 20.47
C GLY A 137 12.62 4.89 21.37
N THR A 138 11.70 5.12 22.30
CA THR A 138 11.13 4.06 23.15
C THR A 138 10.25 3.15 22.30
N ILE A 139 10.66 1.89 22.12
CA ILE A 139 9.94 0.87 21.32
C ILE A 139 8.44 0.86 21.62
N GLY A 140 8.06 0.88 22.91
CA GLY A 140 6.66 0.89 23.33
C GLY A 140 5.87 2.06 22.75
N ASN A 141 6.42 3.28 22.80
CA ASN A 141 5.76 4.49 22.30
C ASN A 141 5.67 4.47 20.77
N THR A 142 6.74 4.04 20.08
CA THR A 142 6.74 3.93 18.62
C THR A 142 5.68 2.95 18.14
N LEU A 143 5.53 1.81 18.82
CA LEU A 143 4.59 0.75 18.40
C LEU A 143 3.13 1.04 18.79
N GLN A 144 2.84 2.03 19.65
CA GLN A 144 1.46 2.41 20.02
C GLN A 144 0.64 2.92 18.83
N VAL A 145 1.28 3.26 17.71
CA VAL A 145 0.59 3.56 16.44
C VAL A 145 -0.22 2.36 15.93
N TYR A 146 0.13 1.13 16.33
CA TYR A 146 -0.54 -0.09 15.93
C TYR A 146 -1.53 -0.57 16.99
N ARG A 147 -2.80 -0.73 16.61
CA ARG A 147 -3.85 -1.30 17.47
C ARG A 147 -3.57 -2.76 17.83
N ASP A 148 -2.90 -3.47 16.95
CA ASP A 148 -2.50 -4.87 17.09
C ASP A 148 -1.03 -5.02 17.51
N ALA A 149 -0.43 -4.00 18.14
CA ALA A 149 0.96 -4.03 18.62
C ALA A 149 1.28 -5.22 19.55
N ASN A 150 0.27 -5.74 20.26
CA ASN A 150 0.42 -6.93 21.11
C ASN A 150 0.63 -8.22 20.30
N GLY A 151 0.21 -8.23 19.02
CA GLY A 151 0.46 -9.34 18.10
C GLY A 151 1.88 -9.37 17.52
N ILE A 152 2.69 -8.32 17.75
CA ILE A 152 4.06 -8.24 17.27
C ILE A 152 4.95 -9.14 18.16
N PRO A 153 5.58 -10.18 17.60
CA PRO A 153 6.48 -11.04 18.36
C PRO A 153 7.65 -10.26 18.97
N ASP A 154 8.09 -10.62 20.17
CA ASP A 154 9.15 -9.90 20.90
C ASP A 154 10.43 -9.70 20.09
N TRP A 155 10.86 -10.75 19.37
CA TRP A 155 12.03 -10.71 18.50
C TRP A 155 11.92 -9.69 17.36
N ALA A 156 10.72 -9.27 17.00
CA ALA A 156 10.45 -8.36 15.89
C ALA A 156 10.25 -6.91 16.33
N ARG A 157 9.95 -6.66 17.62
CA ARG A 157 9.50 -5.36 18.12
C ARG A 157 10.49 -4.24 17.84
N SER A 158 11.77 -4.44 18.12
CA SER A 158 12.81 -3.43 17.91
C SER A 158 12.97 -3.06 16.43
N SER A 159 13.07 -4.06 15.55
CA SER A 159 13.24 -3.82 14.11
C SER A 159 11.98 -3.23 13.47
N ILE A 160 10.78 -3.62 13.91
CA ILE A 160 9.53 -2.99 13.44
C ILE A 160 9.44 -1.54 13.92
N ALA A 161 9.82 -1.24 15.17
CA ALA A 161 9.89 0.14 15.65
C ALA A 161 10.85 0.97 14.80
N ALA A 162 12.05 0.45 14.50
CA ALA A 162 13.00 1.10 13.60
C ALA A 162 12.43 1.32 12.19
N ALA A 163 11.76 0.31 11.61
CA ALA A 163 11.10 0.43 10.31
C ALA A 163 9.97 1.48 10.32
N THR A 164 9.27 1.62 11.45
CA THR A 164 8.21 2.61 11.66
C THR A 164 8.79 4.02 11.72
N GLU A 165 9.85 4.24 12.51
CA GLU A 165 10.56 5.52 12.62
C GLU A 165 11.12 5.97 11.26
N ARG A 166 11.52 5.02 10.40
CA ARG A 166 12.03 5.27 9.05
C ARG A 166 10.95 5.32 7.97
N GLN A 167 9.67 5.32 8.35
CA GLN A 167 8.53 5.39 7.44
C GLN A 167 8.52 4.28 6.37
N ILE A 168 9.09 3.11 6.69
CA ILE A 168 9.11 1.94 5.79
C ILE A 168 7.75 1.24 5.77
N VAL A 169 7.03 1.27 6.89
CA VAL A 169 5.80 0.52 7.06
C VAL A 169 4.66 1.17 6.27
N VAL A 170 4.08 0.39 5.35
CA VAL A 170 2.85 0.71 4.64
C VAL A 170 1.72 -0.25 5.04
N ASN A 171 0.62 0.30 5.53
CA ASN A 171 -0.53 -0.45 6.02
C ASN A 171 -1.79 0.00 5.27
N TYR A 172 -2.32 -0.89 4.42
CA TYR A 172 -3.56 -0.69 3.68
C TYR A 172 -4.63 -1.68 4.17
N PRO A 173 -5.90 -1.28 4.29
CA PRO A 173 -6.40 0.10 4.16
C PRO A 173 -6.25 0.94 5.44
N ASP A 174 -5.95 0.30 6.58
CA ASP A 174 -5.86 0.95 7.88
C ASP A 174 -4.40 1.06 8.34
N VAL A 175 -3.89 2.30 8.38
CA VAL A 175 -2.52 2.61 8.82
C VAL A 175 -2.19 2.10 10.23
N SER A 176 -3.21 1.97 11.08
CA SER A 176 -3.07 1.56 12.48
C SER A 176 -3.13 0.05 12.70
N THR A 177 -3.24 -0.76 11.64
CA THR A 177 -3.31 -2.23 11.75
C THR A 177 -2.18 -2.89 10.98
N LEU A 178 -1.24 -3.52 11.68
CA LEU A 178 -0.03 -4.09 11.10
C LEU A 178 -0.22 -5.51 10.57
N ASN A 179 -1.08 -6.33 11.18
CA ASN A 179 -1.25 -7.77 10.92
C ASN A 179 0.08 -8.55 10.88
N PRO A 180 0.95 -8.46 11.90
CA PRO A 180 2.37 -8.84 11.83
C PRO A 180 2.61 -10.32 11.44
N ASN A 181 1.71 -11.22 11.82
CA ASN A 181 1.85 -12.66 11.62
C ASN A 181 1.20 -13.18 10.34
N ARG A 182 0.46 -12.33 9.61
CA ARG A 182 -0.14 -12.69 8.32
C ARG A 182 0.95 -12.74 7.24
N SER A 183 0.80 -13.66 6.29
CA SER A 183 1.61 -13.65 5.06
C SER A 183 1.49 -12.30 4.35
N ALA A 184 2.62 -11.76 3.90
CA ALA A 184 2.67 -10.53 3.14
C ALA A 184 2.32 -10.78 1.68
N THR A 185 1.51 -9.91 1.08
CA THR A 185 1.18 -9.99 -0.34
C THR A 185 2.25 -9.32 -1.20
N ARG A 186 2.24 -9.59 -2.50
CA ARG A 186 3.15 -8.97 -3.48
C ARG A 186 3.09 -7.45 -3.48
N ALA A 187 1.90 -6.86 -3.38
CA ALA A 187 1.73 -5.41 -3.30
C ALA A 187 2.34 -4.83 -2.02
N GLU A 188 2.21 -5.52 -0.90
CA GLU A 188 2.74 -5.07 0.39
C GLU A 188 4.25 -5.14 0.44
N VAL A 189 4.83 -6.24 -0.04
CA VAL A 189 6.29 -6.38 -0.17
C VAL A 189 6.84 -5.29 -1.10
N ALA A 190 6.18 -5.01 -2.23
CA ALA A 190 6.57 -3.93 -3.12
C ALA A 190 6.54 -2.57 -2.42
N ALA A 191 5.47 -2.26 -1.68
CA ALA A 191 5.34 -1.00 -0.95
C ALA A 191 6.44 -0.85 0.13
N PHE A 192 6.72 -1.90 0.90
CA PHE A 192 7.78 -1.90 1.91
C PHE A 192 9.18 -1.73 1.30
N ILE A 193 9.49 -2.45 0.20
CA ILE A 193 10.77 -2.30 -0.49
C ILE A 193 10.91 -0.88 -1.04
N TYR A 194 9.86 -0.33 -1.65
CA TYR A 194 9.90 1.04 -2.17
C TYR A 194 10.17 2.05 -1.05
N GLN A 195 9.45 1.97 0.07
CA GLN A 195 9.70 2.87 1.20
C GLN A 195 11.07 2.66 1.84
N ALA A 196 11.59 1.44 1.86
CA ALA A 196 12.96 1.17 2.28
C ALA A 196 13.99 1.86 1.35
N LEU A 197 13.75 1.88 0.04
CA LEU A 197 14.56 2.66 -0.91
C LEU A 197 14.43 4.18 -0.70
N VAL A 198 13.23 4.68 -0.40
CA VAL A 198 13.00 6.10 -0.05
C VAL A 198 13.79 6.46 1.22
N SER A 199 13.67 5.66 2.27
CA SER A 199 14.32 5.90 3.56
C SER A 199 15.85 5.91 3.48
N SER A 200 16.42 5.25 2.46
CA SER A 200 17.86 5.20 2.21
C SER A 200 18.33 6.21 1.14
N GLY A 201 17.43 7.09 0.69
CA GLY A 201 17.73 8.15 -0.28
C GLY A 201 17.94 7.68 -1.71
N GLN A 202 17.58 6.44 -2.05
CA GLN A 202 17.82 5.86 -3.38
C GLN A 202 16.75 6.24 -4.40
N VAL A 203 15.54 6.56 -3.94
CA VAL A 203 14.39 6.93 -4.78
C VAL A 203 13.60 8.08 -4.18
N ALA A 204 12.86 8.80 -5.02
CA ALA A 204 11.97 9.86 -4.57
C ALA A 204 10.75 9.28 -3.81
N ALA A 205 10.27 10.01 -2.81
CA ALA A 205 9.06 9.61 -2.10
C ALA A 205 7.83 9.65 -3.02
N ILE A 206 7.01 8.60 -2.98
CA ILE A 206 5.66 8.60 -3.52
C ILE A 206 4.72 8.94 -2.38
N GLN A 207 3.87 9.95 -2.59
CA GLN A 207 2.84 10.28 -1.61
C GLN A 207 1.84 9.13 -1.49
N SER A 208 1.67 8.61 -0.28
CA SER A 208 0.68 7.59 0.01
C SER A 208 0.13 7.81 1.42
N PRO A 209 -1.20 7.81 1.60
CA PRO A 209 -1.81 7.95 2.92
C PRO A 209 -1.60 6.70 3.78
N TYR A 210 -1.08 5.60 3.20
CA TYR A 210 -0.91 4.32 3.86
C TYR A 210 0.46 4.16 4.52
N VAL A 211 1.35 5.15 4.39
CA VAL A 211 2.68 5.14 5.03
C VAL A 211 2.54 5.53 6.50
N VAL A 212 2.95 4.63 7.39
CA VAL A 212 2.87 4.84 8.84
C VAL A 212 3.92 5.86 9.27
N GLY A 213 3.55 6.78 10.16
CA GLY A 213 4.44 7.85 10.61
C GLY A 213 4.63 8.97 9.58
N SER A 214 4.04 8.87 8.38
CA SER A 214 3.84 10.01 7.48
C SER A 214 2.68 10.86 8.00
N GLN A 215 2.87 11.53 9.13
CA GLN A 215 2.07 12.70 9.38
C GLN A 215 2.56 13.80 8.44
N THR A 216 1.82 14.07 7.35
CA THR A 216 1.50 15.47 7.08
C THR A 216 0.99 15.99 8.41
N SER A 217 1.70 16.94 9.02
CA SER A 217 1.26 17.68 10.20
C SER A 217 -0.27 17.80 10.18
N VAL A 218 -0.95 17.01 11.00
CA VAL A 218 -2.33 17.30 11.35
C VAL A 218 -2.20 18.50 12.28
N PRO A 219 -2.67 19.70 11.90
CA PRO A 219 -2.70 20.80 12.84
C PRO A 219 -3.50 20.34 14.05
N THR A 220 -2.88 20.44 15.22
CA THR A 220 -3.56 20.50 16.50
C THR A 220 -4.73 21.48 16.37
N GLN A 221 -5.95 20.99 16.61
CA GLN A 221 -7.18 21.78 16.81
C GLN A 221 -7.29 23.09 16.00
N GLY A 222 -7.44 22.95 14.70
CA GLY A 222 -8.39 23.77 13.95
C GLY A 222 -9.40 22.79 13.36
N ALA A 223 -10.69 22.94 13.66
CA ALA A 223 -11.72 22.08 13.08
C ALA A 223 -11.48 21.95 11.58
N VAL A 224 -11.26 20.72 11.08
CA VAL A 224 -11.17 20.47 9.64
C VAL A 224 -12.52 20.87 9.05
N GLN A 225 -12.61 22.10 8.55
CA GLN A 225 -13.80 22.58 7.88
C GLN A 225 -13.71 22.13 6.43
N ILE A 226 -14.55 21.17 6.07
CA ILE A 226 -14.74 20.79 4.67
C ILE A 226 -15.56 21.92 4.04
N PRO A 227 -15.02 22.65 3.04
CA PRO A 227 -15.77 23.72 2.39
C PRO A 227 -17.07 23.20 1.76
N SER A 228 -18.11 24.03 1.74
CA SER A 228 -19.33 23.70 1.01
C SER A 228 -19.06 23.59 -0.49
N GLY A 229 -19.82 22.74 -1.19
CA GLY A 229 -19.70 22.55 -2.64
C GLY A 229 -18.61 21.58 -3.10
N VAL A 230 -17.97 20.86 -2.18
CA VAL A 230 -16.94 19.87 -2.52
C VAL A 230 -17.58 18.50 -2.80
N ASN A 231 -17.29 17.93 -3.98
CA ASN A 231 -17.75 16.59 -4.35
C ASN A 231 -16.90 15.52 -3.69
N ILE A 232 -17.52 14.70 -2.83
CA ILE A 232 -16.85 13.57 -2.18
C ILE A 232 -17.07 12.32 -3.05
N PRO A 233 -16.02 11.76 -3.66
CA PRO A 233 -16.13 10.54 -4.45
C PRO A 233 -16.31 9.35 -3.50
N VAL A 234 -17.39 8.60 -3.69
CA VAL A 234 -17.77 7.50 -2.81
C VAL A 234 -18.12 6.24 -3.61
N GLN A 235 -17.97 5.09 -2.95
CA GLN A 235 -18.35 3.78 -3.47
C GLN A 235 -19.10 2.99 -2.40
N TYR A 236 -20.01 2.12 -2.83
CA TYR A 236 -20.66 1.15 -1.96
C TYR A 236 -19.98 -0.20 -2.14
N SER A 237 -19.37 -0.73 -1.06
CA SER A 237 -18.52 -1.92 -1.13
C SER A 237 -19.27 -3.23 -0.92
N GLN A 238 -20.54 -3.18 -0.48
CA GLN A 238 -21.29 -4.39 -0.12
C GLN A 238 -22.03 -5.03 -1.31
N ALA A 239 -22.32 -4.26 -2.36
CA ALA A 239 -23.00 -4.76 -3.56
C ALA A 239 -22.80 -3.80 -4.75
N GLU A 240 -23.08 -4.27 -5.96
CA GLU A 240 -23.05 -3.44 -7.17
C GLU A 240 -24.16 -2.38 -7.20
N LYS A 241 -25.30 -2.65 -6.56
CA LYS A 241 -26.47 -1.76 -6.53
C LYS A 241 -27.12 -1.78 -5.15
N ILE A 242 -27.69 -0.63 -4.77
CA ILE A 242 -28.60 -0.51 -3.63
C ILE A 242 -30.00 -0.41 -4.20
N TYR A 243 -30.88 -1.35 -3.84
CA TYR A 243 -32.29 -1.30 -4.21
C TYR A 243 -33.08 -0.70 -3.06
N VAL A 244 -33.88 0.32 -3.34
CA VAL A 244 -34.78 0.98 -2.38
C VAL A 244 -36.18 0.98 -2.98
N SER A 245 -37.19 0.65 -2.18
CA SER A 245 -38.58 0.69 -2.64
C SER A 245 -39.01 2.13 -2.95
N ALA A 246 -39.80 2.32 -4.01
CA ALA A 246 -40.34 3.63 -4.35
C ALA A 246 -41.29 4.19 -3.27
N GLU A 247 -41.85 3.30 -2.44
CA GLU A 247 -42.76 3.63 -1.33
C GLU A 247 -42.09 3.43 0.02
N GLU A 248 -40.74 3.35 0.09
CA GLU A 248 -40.04 3.14 1.35
C GLU A 248 -40.37 4.26 2.34
N PRO A 249 -41.08 3.97 3.45
CA PRO A 249 -41.57 5.00 4.36
C PRO A 249 -40.48 5.48 5.31
N GLU A 250 -39.42 4.69 5.51
CA GLU A 250 -38.33 4.97 6.43
C GLU A 250 -36.99 5.20 5.72
N PRO A 251 -36.12 6.08 6.26
CA PRO A 251 -34.77 6.24 5.74
C PRO A 251 -33.96 4.93 5.84
N VAL A 252 -33.31 4.55 4.74
CA VAL A 252 -32.46 3.34 4.70
C VAL A 252 -31.04 3.71 5.09
N PRO A 253 -30.49 3.21 6.22
CA PRO A 253 -29.13 3.52 6.62
C PRO A 253 -28.13 2.91 5.64
N VAL A 254 -27.14 3.70 5.23
CA VAL A 254 -26.10 3.27 4.28
C VAL A 254 -24.75 3.87 4.70
N THR A 255 -23.73 3.01 4.68
CA THR A 255 -22.34 3.42 4.84
C THR A 255 -21.64 3.34 3.49
N LEU A 256 -21.10 4.47 3.04
CA LEU A 256 -20.32 4.58 1.81
C LEU A 256 -18.83 4.68 2.14
N THR A 257 -17.96 4.22 1.26
CA THR A 257 -16.50 4.37 1.42
C THR A 257 -15.99 5.46 0.49
N VAL A 258 -15.16 6.37 1.00
CA VAL A 258 -14.52 7.41 0.19
C VAL A 258 -13.54 6.76 -0.77
N ALA A 259 -13.77 6.95 -2.08
CA ALA A 259 -13.06 6.24 -3.14
C ALA A 259 -11.65 6.81 -3.40
N ARG A 260 -11.43 8.12 -3.19
CA ARG A 260 -10.13 8.78 -3.33
C ARG A 260 -9.97 9.93 -2.34
N ASN A 261 -8.71 10.29 -2.05
CA ASN A 261 -8.40 11.42 -1.17
C ASN A 261 -9.08 12.69 -1.67
N LEU A 262 -9.77 13.37 -0.76
CA LEU A 262 -10.18 14.74 -0.93
C LEU A 262 -9.07 15.65 -0.43
N VAL A 263 -8.58 16.53 -1.28
CA VAL A 263 -7.43 17.40 -1.00
C VAL A 263 -7.85 18.85 -1.17
N SER A 264 -7.40 19.74 -0.29
CA SER A 264 -7.60 21.19 -0.40
C SER A 264 -6.79 21.79 -1.55
N GLN A 265 -7.08 23.04 -1.89
CA GLN A 265 -6.28 23.81 -2.86
C GLN A 265 -4.81 24.00 -2.41
N THR A 266 -4.54 23.89 -1.11
CA THR A 266 -3.19 24.00 -0.52
C THR A 266 -2.48 22.64 -0.42
N GLY A 267 -3.08 21.56 -0.96
CA GLY A 267 -2.49 20.23 -0.94
C GLY A 267 -2.74 19.43 0.36
N GLN A 268 -3.56 19.93 1.27
CA GLN A 268 -3.90 19.25 2.53
C GLN A 268 -4.98 18.21 2.30
N VAL A 269 -4.77 16.96 2.74
CA VAL A 269 -5.83 15.93 2.69
C VAL A 269 -6.92 16.28 3.71
N LEU A 270 -8.12 16.55 3.22
CA LEU A 270 -9.31 16.85 4.00
C LEU A 270 -10.06 15.58 4.41
N ILE A 271 -10.20 14.63 3.49
CA ILE A 271 -10.83 13.33 3.74
C ILE A 271 -10.00 12.25 3.03
N PRO A 272 -9.32 11.36 3.75
CA PRO A 272 -8.57 10.26 3.15
C PRO A 272 -9.49 9.25 2.45
N ALA A 273 -8.99 8.63 1.38
CA ALA A 273 -9.58 7.43 0.80
C ALA A 273 -9.71 6.33 1.85
N GLY A 274 -10.78 5.55 1.78
CA GLY A 274 -11.09 4.53 2.79
C GLY A 274 -11.83 5.06 4.03
N SER A 275 -11.97 6.38 4.19
CA SER A 275 -12.91 6.94 5.19
C SER A 275 -14.33 6.43 4.93
N GLN A 276 -15.12 6.24 5.98
CA GLN A 276 -16.51 5.81 5.87
C GLN A 276 -17.43 7.01 6.01
N ILE A 277 -18.41 7.16 5.12
CA ILE A 277 -19.48 8.14 5.25
C ILE A 277 -20.72 7.41 5.71
N GLU A 278 -21.16 7.71 6.93
CA GLU A 278 -22.42 7.20 7.47
C GLU A 278 -23.54 8.17 7.13
N GLY A 279 -24.65 7.63 6.65
CA GLY A 279 -25.82 8.39 6.27
C GLY A 279 -27.01 7.50 6.00
N GLU A 280 -27.97 8.05 5.27
CA GLU A 280 -29.21 7.36 4.94
C GLU A 280 -29.74 7.79 3.58
N ILE A 281 -30.41 6.86 2.91
CA ILE A 281 -31.14 7.12 1.68
C ILE A 281 -32.59 7.43 2.06
N ARG A 282 -33.12 8.53 1.52
CA ARG A 282 -34.52 8.92 1.67
C ARG A 282 -35.18 9.00 0.30
N ILE A 283 -36.45 8.59 0.23
CA ILE A 283 -37.29 8.85 -0.94
C ILE A 283 -37.70 10.32 -0.93
N VAL A 284 -37.49 10.99 -2.05
CA VAL A 284 -37.81 12.41 -2.27
C VAL A 284 -38.61 12.54 -3.56
N SER A 285 -39.23 13.70 -3.78
CA SER A 285 -39.88 13.98 -5.06
C SER A 285 -38.89 13.79 -6.22
N GLY A 286 -39.17 12.84 -7.11
CA GLY A 286 -38.35 12.50 -8.27
C GLY A 286 -37.35 11.35 -8.11
N GLY A 287 -37.27 10.68 -6.95
CA GLY A 287 -36.44 9.47 -6.78
C GLY A 287 -35.86 9.30 -5.38
N ALA A 288 -34.68 8.71 -5.29
CA ALA A 288 -33.95 8.51 -4.04
C ALA A 288 -32.77 9.47 -3.92
N ARG A 289 -32.47 9.93 -2.70
CA ARG A 289 -31.29 10.76 -2.41
C ARG A 289 -30.60 10.30 -1.12
N PHE A 290 -29.28 10.26 -1.16
CA PHE A 290 -28.45 10.02 0.03
C PHE A 290 -28.20 11.32 0.81
N TYR A 291 -28.28 11.22 2.13
CA TYR A 291 -27.98 12.28 3.09
C TYR A 291 -26.90 11.80 4.05
N SER A 292 -25.76 12.47 4.10
CA SER A 292 -24.70 12.15 5.06
C SER A 292 -25.02 12.69 6.45
N ARG A 293 -24.44 12.06 7.46
CA ARG A 293 -24.43 12.52 8.86
C ARG A 293 -23.02 12.85 9.32
N GLU A 294 -22.11 11.90 9.10
CA GLU A 294 -20.73 12.03 9.53
C GLU A 294 -19.80 11.23 8.63
N VAL A 295 -18.52 11.61 8.67
CA VAL A 295 -17.42 10.86 8.08
C VAL A 295 -16.54 10.32 9.22
N ILE A 296 -16.24 9.03 9.15
CA ILE A 296 -15.33 8.32 10.03
C ILE A 296 -14.00 8.20 9.29
N LEU A 297 -13.01 8.93 9.77
CA LEU A 297 -11.64 8.88 9.24
C LEU A 297 -10.96 7.54 9.59
N PRO A 298 -9.87 7.14 8.91
CA PRO A 298 -9.19 5.87 9.20
C PRO A 298 -8.71 5.74 10.66
N ASN A 299 -8.42 6.85 11.32
CA ASN A 299 -8.05 6.90 12.74
C ASN A 299 -9.26 6.81 13.71
N ASN A 300 -10.47 6.49 13.20
CA ASN A 300 -11.74 6.46 13.93
C ASN A 300 -12.25 7.82 14.44
N THR A 301 -11.65 8.93 14.00
CA THR A 301 -12.18 10.27 14.27
C THR A 301 -13.46 10.45 13.49
N ARG A 302 -14.54 10.83 14.19
CA ARG A 302 -15.82 11.15 13.58
C ARG A 302 -15.92 12.66 13.37
N LEU A 303 -16.19 13.07 12.14
CA LEU A 303 -16.40 14.46 11.78
C LEU A 303 -17.82 14.63 11.23
N PRO A 304 -18.64 15.55 11.79
CA PRO A 304 -19.97 15.82 11.24
C PRO A 304 -19.84 16.39 9.83
N ILE A 305 -20.63 15.88 8.89
CA ILE A 305 -20.70 16.40 7.53
C ILE A 305 -22.14 16.49 7.04
N SER A 306 -22.44 17.55 6.30
CA SER A 306 -23.73 17.72 5.63
C SER A 306 -23.52 17.75 4.12
N ALA A 307 -23.63 16.57 3.50
CA ALA A 307 -23.52 16.35 2.08
C ALA A 307 -24.73 15.56 1.58
N THR A 308 -25.11 15.80 0.33
CA THR A 308 -26.19 15.07 -0.32
C THR A 308 -25.76 14.60 -1.70
N SER A 309 -26.32 13.48 -2.16
CA SER A 309 -26.15 13.06 -3.55
C SER A 309 -27.07 13.84 -4.49
N ALA A 310 -26.79 13.74 -5.78
CA ALA A 310 -27.82 13.97 -6.79
C ALA A 310 -29.02 13.02 -6.59
N ILE A 311 -30.18 13.39 -7.11
CA ILE A 311 -31.35 12.50 -7.11
C ILE A 311 -31.08 11.37 -8.09
N VAL A 312 -31.24 10.14 -7.62
CA VAL A 312 -31.20 8.94 -8.45
C VAL A 312 -32.64 8.55 -8.77
N ASN A 313 -32.99 8.57 -10.06
CA ASN A 313 -34.33 8.30 -10.56
C ASN A 313 -34.41 7.04 -11.43
N THR A 314 -33.33 6.26 -11.51
CA THR A 314 -33.30 5.01 -12.28
C THR A 314 -34.16 3.96 -11.60
N THR A 315 -35.15 3.44 -12.30
CA THR A 315 -36.04 2.38 -11.83
C THR A 315 -35.66 1.03 -12.44
N GLN A 316 -35.90 -0.04 -11.69
CA GLN A 316 -35.74 -1.40 -12.16
C GLN A 316 -36.86 -2.27 -11.57
N GLU A 317 -37.58 -3.02 -12.39
CA GLU A 317 -38.55 -4.00 -11.91
C GLU A 317 -37.81 -5.19 -11.26
N ILE A 318 -38.13 -5.46 -10.00
CA ILE A 318 -37.62 -6.63 -9.28
C ILE A 318 -38.76 -7.63 -9.16
N ASN A 319 -38.77 -8.63 -10.03
CA ASN A 319 -39.68 -9.76 -9.87
C ASN A 319 -39.24 -10.60 -8.67
N ARG A 320 -39.91 -10.40 -7.52
CA ARG A 320 -39.84 -11.34 -6.40
C ARG A 320 -40.51 -12.64 -6.84
N ARG A 321 -39.74 -13.55 -7.46
CA ARG A 321 -40.15 -14.95 -7.54
C ARG A 321 -40.15 -15.48 -6.11
N THR A 322 -41.35 -15.83 -5.64
CA THR A 322 -41.62 -16.61 -4.42
C THR A 322 -40.81 -17.89 -4.37
#